data_AF-A0A954FA32-F1
#
_entry.id   AF-A0A954FA32-F1
#
_cell.length_a   1.000
_cell.length_b   1.000
_cell.length_c   1.000
_cell.angle_alpha   90.00
_cell.angle_beta   90.00
_cell.angle_gamma   90.00
#
_symmetry.space_group_name_H-M   'P 1'
#
loop_
_entity.id
_entity.type
_entity.pdbx_description
1 polymer ?
#
loop_
_entity_poly.entity_id
_entity_poly.type
_entity_poly.pdbx_seq_one_letter_code
_entity_poly.pdbx_strand_id
1 'polypeptide(L)'
;MTEFIVYIIDDDPDVLDSIAYLLQTSGYTVKPFNSVFSFLESNDLETPGCVLIDLIMPEISGIEAMQLLDKRQIHFPVIMMSAYGDIEKAVSAVKQGACEYLEKPFAKDKCVQAVETAREIWNQRTQQTADNGMQYLQLYNALTRREKQVFHLIAEGHSGKQIANSMSISYRTMEKHKANVLNKLGVSSTTDIVHILYKIKDMPGYRKNGTPDSTQ
;
A
#
# COMPACT_ATOMS: atom_id res chain seq x y z
N MET A 1 4.01 -10.70 16.15
CA MET A 1 4.67 -10.09 14.98
C MET A 1 3.87 -10.50 13.77
N THR A 2 3.46 -9.56 12.94
CA THR A 2 2.87 -9.87 11.63
C THR A 2 3.90 -10.64 10.80
N GLU A 3 3.46 -11.70 10.15
CA GLU A 3 4.32 -12.51 9.29
C GLU A 3 4.84 -11.65 8.12
N PHE A 4 6.14 -11.74 7.82
CA PHE A 4 6.78 -11.04 6.71
C PHE A 4 7.36 -12.06 5.74
N ILE A 5 6.77 -12.17 4.55
CA ILE A 5 7.12 -13.19 3.56
C ILE A 5 8.10 -12.62 2.53
N VAL A 6 9.08 -13.44 2.14
CA VAL A 6 9.96 -13.17 1.01
C VAL A 6 9.42 -13.91 -0.21
N TYR A 7 8.90 -13.17 -1.19
CA TYR A 7 8.42 -13.71 -2.46
C TYR A 7 9.58 -13.75 -3.45
N ILE A 8 9.90 -14.91 -4.01
CA ILE A 8 10.96 -15.04 -5.02
C ILE A 8 10.30 -15.29 -6.38
N ILE A 9 10.71 -14.56 -7.41
CA ILE A 9 10.20 -14.70 -8.77
C ILE A 9 11.39 -14.89 -9.72
N ASP A 10 11.48 -16.08 -10.32
CA ASP A 10 12.56 -16.49 -11.21
C ASP A 10 12.07 -17.62 -12.12
N ASP A 11 12.40 -17.64 -13.40
CA ASP A 11 11.97 -18.72 -14.30
C ASP A 11 12.82 -19.99 -14.15
N ASP A 12 13.99 -19.90 -13.50
CA ASP A 12 14.87 -21.03 -13.23
C ASP A 12 14.52 -21.71 -11.87
N PRO A 13 14.01 -22.96 -11.88
CA PRO A 13 13.65 -23.67 -10.66
C PRO A 13 14.86 -23.96 -9.76
N ASP A 14 16.06 -24.16 -10.32
CA ASP A 14 17.27 -24.42 -9.51
C ASP A 14 17.68 -23.16 -8.74
N VAL A 15 17.48 -21.98 -9.35
CA VAL A 15 17.71 -20.70 -8.70
C VAL A 15 16.67 -20.46 -7.59
N LEU A 16 15.39 -20.74 -7.85
CA LEU A 16 14.33 -20.65 -6.85
C LEU A 16 14.65 -21.51 -5.62
N ASP A 17 14.99 -22.78 -5.82
CA ASP A 17 15.28 -23.72 -4.74
C ASP A 17 16.51 -23.28 -3.94
N SER A 18 17.57 -22.82 -4.62
CA SER A 18 18.80 -22.35 -3.99
C SER A 18 18.58 -21.11 -3.10
N ILE A 19 17.87 -20.10 -3.62
CA ILE A 19 17.59 -18.87 -2.88
C ILE A 19 16.60 -19.14 -1.74
N ALA A 20 15.57 -19.97 -1.99
CA ALA A 20 14.62 -20.35 -0.97
C ALA A 20 15.31 -21.06 0.19
N TYR A 21 16.19 -22.03 -0.10
CA TYR A 21 16.97 -22.72 0.92
C TYR A 21 17.85 -21.76 1.74
N LEU A 22 18.55 -20.84 1.06
CA LEU A 22 19.40 -19.83 1.70
C LEU A 22 18.62 -18.96 2.70
N LEU A 23 17.44 -18.48 2.29
CA LEU A 23 16.61 -17.60 3.12
C LEU A 23 15.88 -18.37 4.23
N GLN A 24 15.38 -19.57 3.96
CA GLN A 24 14.75 -20.42 4.97
C GLN A 24 15.74 -20.81 6.08
N THR A 25 16.98 -21.18 5.72
CA THR A 25 18.05 -21.44 6.70
C THR A 25 18.52 -20.19 7.45
N SER A 26 18.09 -19.01 7.01
CA SER A 26 18.29 -17.73 7.69
C SER A 26 17.07 -17.30 8.51
N GLY A 27 16.02 -18.11 8.57
CA GLY A 27 14.83 -17.88 9.40
C GLY A 27 13.69 -17.11 8.72
N TYR A 28 13.71 -16.94 7.40
CA TYR A 28 12.63 -16.26 6.67
C TYR A 28 11.57 -17.25 6.17
N THR A 29 10.31 -16.83 6.18
CA THR A 29 9.26 -17.49 5.39
C THR A 29 9.41 -17.07 3.93
N VAL A 30 9.49 -18.05 3.02
CA VAL A 30 9.76 -17.82 1.60
C VAL A 30 8.69 -18.47 0.75
N LYS A 31 8.24 -17.77 -0.30
CA LYS A 31 7.32 -18.30 -1.31
C LYS A 31 7.89 -18.11 -2.72
N PRO A 32 8.32 -19.19 -3.39
CA PRO A 32 8.85 -19.12 -4.75
C PRO A 32 7.73 -19.13 -5.80
N PHE A 33 7.96 -18.44 -6.91
CA PHE A 33 7.10 -18.34 -8.07
C PHE A 33 7.94 -18.41 -9.33
N ASN A 34 7.51 -19.20 -10.32
CA ASN A 34 8.22 -19.35 -11.58
C ASN A 34 7.89 -18.24 -12.60
N SER A 35 6.96 -17.34 -12.26
CA SER A 35 6.56 -16.23 -13.11
C SER A 35 5.88 -15.14 -12.29
N VAL A 36 5.86 -13.92 -12.84
CA VAL A 36 5.15 -12.78 -12.24
C VAL A 36 3.64 -13.02 -12.22
N PHE A 37 3.11 -13.71 -13.24
CA PHE A 37 1.68 -13.99 -13.33
C PHE A 37 1.23 -14.96 -12.24
N SER A 38 1.99 -16.02 -11.96
CA SER A 38 1.68 -16.95 -10.86
C SER A 38 1.73 -16.24 -9.49
N PHE A 39 2.66 -15.30 -9.31
CA PHE A 39 2.67 -14.43 -8.12
C PHE A 39 1.40 -13.56 -8.02
N LEU A 40 1.00 -12.94 -9.12
CA LEU A 40 -0.17 -12.05 -9.18
C LEU A 40 -1.52 -12.77 -9.03
N GLU A 41 -1.57 -14.07 -9.30
CA GLU A 41 -2.75 -14.93 -9.11
C GLU A 41 -2.83 -15.52 -7.69
N SER A 42 -1.77 -15.36 -6.89
CA SER A 42 -1.74 -15.87 -5.51
C SER A 42 -2.64 -15.06 -4.58
N ASN A 43 -3.17 -15.72 -3.53
CA ASN A 43 -3.93 -15.06 -2.46
C ASN A 43 -3.04 -14.33 -1.46
N ASP A 44 -1.74 -14.21 -1.73
CA ASP A 44 -0.74 -13.77 -0.75
C ASP A 44 -0.48 -12.26 -0.78
N LEU A 45 -1.14 -11.53 -1.69
CA LEU A 45 -0.94 -10.08 -1.89
C LEU A 45 -1.33 -9.22 -0.68
N GLU A 46 -2.05 -9.78 0.30
CA GLU A 46 -2.43 -9.10 1.55
C GLU A 46 -1.41 -9.32 2.68
N THR A 47 -0.51 -10.29 2.55
CA THR A 47 0.48 -10.59 3.60
C THR A 47 1.70 -9.69 3.43
N PRO A 48 2.16 -8.99 4.49
CA PRO A 48 3.38 -8.18 4.45
C PRO A 48 4.58 -8.94 3.87
N GLY A 49 5.36 -8.29 3.03
CA GLY A 49 6.51 -8.94 2.42
C GLY A 49 7.33 -8.05 1.50
N CYS A 50 8.33 -8.67 0.89
CA CYS A 50 9.12 -8.09 -0.20
C CYS A 50 9.21 -9.08 -1.37
N VAL A 51 9.53 -8.54 -2.54
CA VAL A 51 9.67 -9.32 -3.78
C VAL A 51 11.14 -9.33 -4.18
N LEU A 52 11.72 -10.51 -4.35
CA LEU A 52 13.01 -10.73 -5.01
C LEU A 52 12.69 -11.23 -6.41
N ILE A 53 13.05 -10.48 -7.45
CA ILE A 53 12.64 -10.79 -8.81
C ILE A 53 13.84 -10.78 -9.76
N ASP A 54 13.91 -11.78 -10.63
CA ASP A 54 14.90 -11.77 -11.70
C ASP A 54 14.61 -10.68 -12.74
N LEU A 55 15.68 -10.07 -13.24
CA LEU A 55 15.62 -8.98 -14.20
C LEU A 55 15.20 -9.47 -15.59
N ILE A 56 15.61 -10.67 -16.00
CA ILE A 56 15.45 -11.19 -17.36
C ILE A 56 14.71 -12.53 -17.30
N MET A 57 13.39 -12.48 -17.47
CA MET A 57 12.57 -13.67 -17.60
C MET A 57 11.90 -13.72 -18.99
N PRO A 58 11.54 -14.91 -19.50
CA PRO A 58 11.02 -15.08 -20.86
C PRO A 58 9.70 -14.34 -21.17
N GLU A 59 8.82 -14.21 -20.18
CA GLU A 59 7.47 -13.66 -20.38
C GLU A 59 7.40 -12.15 -20.14
N ILE A 60 8.06 -11.67 -19.08
CA ILE A 60 8.05 -10.28 -18.65
C ILE A 60 9.34 -9.99 -17.89
N SER A 61 10.02 -8.89 -18.19
CA SER A 61 11.23 -8.51 -17.44
C SER A 61 10.88 -8.08 -16.02
N GLY A 62 11.81 -8.18 -15.08
CA GLY A 62 11.59 -7.72 -13.71
C GLY A 62 11.22 -6.23 -13.61
N ILE A 63 11.70 -5.41 -14.57
CA ILE A 63 11.34 -4.00 -14.67
C ILE A 63 9.86 -3.83 -15.08
N GLU A 64 9.41 -4.54 -16.12
CA GLU A 64 8.01 -4.51 -16.53
C GLU A 64 7.09 -5.09 -15.45
N ALA A 65 7.56 -6.09 -14.72
CA ALA A 65 6.88 -6.65 -13.57
C ALA A 65 6.64 -5.60 -12.47
N MET A 66 7.65 -4.79 -12.13
CA MET A 66 7.48 -3.69 -11.18
C MET A 66 6.41 -2.70 -11.64
N GLN A 67 6.38 -2.34 -12.93
CA GLN A 67 5.34 -1.47 -13.47
C GLN A 67 3.95 -2.11 -13.38
N LEU A 68 3.86 -3.44 -13.54
CA LEU A 68 2.61 -4.19 -13.40
C LEU A 68 2.14 -4.23 -11.93
N LEU A 69 3.06 -4.42 -10.97
CA LEU A 69 2.77 -4.35 -9.54
C LEU A 69 2.22 -2.97 -9.16
N ASP A 70 2.85 -1.89 -9.62
CA ASP A 70 2.41 -0.53 -9.35
C ASP A 70 1.01 -0.24 -9.94
N LYS A 71 0.76 -0.68 -11.18
CA LYS A 71 -0.58 -0.59 -11.81
C LYS A 71 -1.66 -1.34 -11.02
N ARG A 72 -1.30 -2.43 -10.33
CA ARG A 72 -2.20 -3.19 -9.45
C ARG A 72 -2.21 -2.69 -8.01
N GLN A 73 -1.55 -1.57 -7.72
CA GLN A 73 -1.42 -0.99 -6.38
C GLN A 73 -0.78 -1.94 -5.36
N ILE A 74 0.11 -2.82 -5.83
CA ILE A 74 0.90 -3.72 -4.99
C ILE A 74 2.22 -3.00 -4.68
N HIS A 75 2.40 -2.61 -3.43
CA HIS A 75 3.49 -1.70 -3.01
C HIS A 75 4.61 -2.40 -2.22
N PHE A 76 4.77 -3.70 -2.40
CA PHE A 76 5.90 -4.42 -1.81
C PHE A 76 7.23 -3.80 -2.25
N PRO A 77 8.22 -3.68 -1.35
CA PRO A 77 9.58 -3.34 -1.74
C PRO A 77 10.11 -4.42 -2.66
N VAL A 78 10.74 -4.01 -3.78
CA VAL A 78 11.25 -4.92 -4.80
C VAL A 78 12.77 -4.89 -4.79
N ILE A 79 13.36 -6.06 -4.62
CA ILE A 79 14.79 -6.34 -4.73
C ILE A 79 15.00 -7.01 -6.09
N MET A 80 15.85 -6.42 -6.91
CA MET A 80 16.10 -6.93 -8.26
C MET A 80 17.30 -7.86 -8.23
N MET A 81 17.19 -8.99 -8.91
CA MET A 81 18.29 -9.92 -9.12
C MET A 81 18.68 -9.89 -10.58
N SER A 82 19.97 -9.97 -10.90
CA SER A 82 20.40 -10.09 -12.30
C SER A 82 21.62 -10.97 -12.46
N ALA A 83 21.87 -11.39 -13.70
CA ALA A 83 23.12 -12.00 -14.09
C ALA A 83 24.27 -10.98 -14.11
N TYR A 84 25.49 -11.51 -14.11
CA TYR A 84 26.74 -10.74 -14.21
C TYR A 84 26.80 -9.93 -15.51
N GLY A 85 27.13 -8.64 -15.42
CA GLY A 85 27.33 -7.76 -16.58
C GLY A 85 26.14 -6.87 -16.99
N ASP A 86 25.03 -6.87 -16.24
CA ASP A 86 23.82 -6.07 -16.52
C ASP A 86 23.80 -4.70 -15.79
N ILE A 87 24.95 -4.04 -15.61
CA ILE A 87 25.09 -2.81 -14.81
C ILE A 87 24.15 -1.69 -15.28
N GLU A 88 24.01 -1.46 -16.59
CA GLU A 88 23.13 -0.42 -17.12
C GLU A 88 21.65 -0.67 -16.76
N LYS A 89 21.23 -1.94 -16.76
CA LYS A 89 19.88 -2.32 -16.39
C LYS A 89 19.68 -2.27 -14.87
N ALA A 90 20.70 -2.61 -14.07
CA ALA A 90 20.69 -2.42 -12.63
C ALA A 90 20.46 -0.94 -12.26
N VAL A 91 21.15 -0.02 -12.93
CA VAL A 91 20.95 1.43 -12.77
C VAL A 91 19.52 1.83 -13.17
N SER A 92 18.99 1.28 -14.25
CA SER A 92 17.60 1.53 -14.68
C SER A 92 16.57 1.04 -13.65
N ALA A 93 16.80 -0.13 -13.05
CA ALA A 93 15.91 -0.71 -12.06
C ALA A 93 15.83 0.13 -10.78
N VAL A 94 16.98 0.62 -10.29
CA VAL A 94 17.01 1.56 -9.15
C VAL A 94 16.27 2.85 -9.48
N LYS A 95 16.46 3.41 -10.68
CA LYS A 95 15.71 4.60 -11.14
C LYS A 95 14.20 4.37 -11.21
N GLN A 96 13.77 3.14 -11.41
CA GLN A 96 12.36 2.75 -11.49
C GLN A 96 11.78 2.32 -10.14
N GLY A 97 12.54 2.44 -9.04
CA GLY A 97 12.03 2.27 -7.68
C GLY A 97 12.34 0.93 -7.03
N ALA A 98 13.25 0.13 -7.59
CA ALA A 98 13.80 -1.03 -6.89
C ALA A 98 14.52 -0.54 -5.64
N CYS A 99 14.28 -1.19 -4.50
CA CYS A 99 14.88 -0.75 -3.24
C CYS A 99 16.30 -1.27 -3.06
N GLU A 100 16.64 -2.39 -3.70
CA GLU A 100 17.99 -2.96 -3.67
C GLU A 100 18.23 -3.80 -4.92
N TYR A 101 19.50 -4.08 -5.20
CA TYR A 101 19.94 -4.90 -6.31
C TYR A 101 20.96 -5.97 -5.88
N LEU A 102 20.81 -7.19 -6.42
CA LEU A 102 21.67 -8.34 -6.16
C LEU A 102 22.18 -8.95 -7.47
N GLU A 103 23.48 -8.90 -7.68
CA GLU A 103 24.14 -9.58 -8.80
C GLU A 103 24.36 -11.07 -8.47
N LYS A 104 23.88 -11.95 -9.35
CA LYS A 104 24.08 -13.39 -9.26
C LYS A 104 25.47 -13.77 -9.80
N PRO A 105 26.22 -14.65 -9.10
CA PRO A 105 25.91 -15.24 -7.79
C PRO A 105 26.17 -14.25 -6.64
N PHE A 106 25.25 -14.19 -5.67
CA PHE A 106 25.39 -13.33 -4.48
C PHE A 106 25.69 -14.14 -3.21
N ALA A 107 26.38 -13.51 -2.26
CA ALA A 107 26.64 -14.09 -0.95
C ALA A 107 25.39 -14.07 -0.06
N LYS A 108 25.29 -15.04 0.86
CA LYS A 108 24.22 -15.13 1.86
C LYS A 108 23.97 -13.82 2.59
N ASP A 109 25.04 -13.22 3.12
CA ASP A 109 24.92 -12.01 3.94
C ASP A 109 24.39 -10.81 3.13
N LYS A 110 24.74 -10.72 1.84
CA LYS A 110 24.20 -9.67 0.94
C LYS A 110 22.70 -9.84 0.70
N CYS A 111 22.25 -11.08 0.45
CA CYS A 111 20.83 -11.37 0.24
C CYS A 111 20.01 -11.08 1.50
N VAL A 112 20.49 -11.52 2.66
CA VAL A 112 19.86 -11.25 3.97
C VAL A 112 19.79 -9.76 4.24
N GLN A 113 20.88 -9.02 4.02
CA GLN A 113 20.91 -7.57 4.19
C GLN A 113 19.90 -6.86 3.29
N ALA A 114 19.79 -7.27 2.02
CA ALA A 114 18.81 -6.70 1.10
C ALA A 114 17.36 -6.93 1.57
N VAL A 115 17.06 -8.12 2.11
CA VAL A 115 15.75 -8.45 2.67
C VAL A 115 15.44 -7.60 3.91
N GLU A 116 16.41 -7.37 4.80
CA GLU A 116 16.21 -6.49 5.96
C GLU A 116 15.98 -5.03 5.54
N THR A 117 16.76 -4.51 4.58
CA THR A 117 16.52 -3.17 4.01
C THR A 117 15.10 -3.05 3.44
N ALA A 118 14.64 -4.07 2.70
CA ALA A 118 13.27 -4.11 2.19
C ALA A 118 12.24 -4.11 3.32
N ARG A 119 12.44 -4.90 4.38
CA ARG A 119 11.56 -4.92 5.55
C ARG A 119 11.50 -3.56 6.25
N GLU A 120 12.63 -2.88 6.41
CA GLU A 120 12.67 -1.53 6.98
C GLU A 120 11.87 -0.54 6.14
N ILE A 121 12.00 -0.59 4.82
CA ILE A 121 11.23 0.25 3.89
C ILE A 121 9.73 -0.04 4.01
N TRP A 122 9.34 -1.32 4.08
CA TRP A 122 7.94 -1.69 4.30
C TRP A 122 7.41 -1.12 5.63
N ASN A 123 8.17 -1.28 6.71
CA ASN A 123 7.80 -0.76 8.03
C ASN A 123 7.67 0.76 8.02
N GLN A 124 8.57 1.48 7.35
CA GLN A 124 8.49 2.93 7.20
C GLN A 124 7.26 3.35 6.39
N ARG A 125 6.98 2.71 5.26
CA ARG A 125 5.79 3.00 4.42
C ARG A 125 4.49 2.75 5.16
N THR A 126 4.41 1.66 5.92
CA THR A 126 3.23 1.30 6.70
C THR A 126 3.05 2.22 7.92
N GLN A 127 4.13 2.56 8.63
CA GLN A 127 4.10 3.54 9.72
C GLN A 127 3.66 4.92 9.23
N GLN A 128 4.23 5.43 8.12
CA GLN A 128 3.80 6.70 7.54
C GLN A 128 2.32 6.68 7.11
N THR A 129 1.83 5.56 6.58
CA THR A 129 0.41 5.41 6.24
C THR A 129 -0.48 5.41 7.48
N ALA A 130 -0.04 4.77 8.57
CA ALA A 130 -0.73 4.77 9.85
C ALA A 130 -0.71 6.15 10.53
N ASP A 131 0.41 6.85 10.50
CA ASP A 131 0.57 8.20 11.05
C ASP A 131 -0.31 9.21 10.29
N ASN A 132 -0.33 9.13 8.96
CA ASN A 132 -1.23 9.93 8.12
C ASN A 132 -2.70 9.58 8.41
N GLY A 133 -3.04 8.30 8.56
CA GLY A 133 -4.40 7.86 8.91
C GLY A 133 -4.87 8.35 10.28
N MET A 134 -3.99 8.32 11.28
CA MET A 134 -4.27 8.87 12.62
C MET A 134 -4.46 10.38 12.58
N GLN A 135 -3.66 11.11 11.82
CA GLN A 135 -3.86 12.55 11.61
C GLN A 135 -5.21 12.85 10.95
N TYR A 136 -5.56 12.13 9.88
CA TYR A 136 -6.87 12.26 9.25
C TYR A 136 -8.02 11.90 10.20
N LEU A 137 -7.85 10.88 11.04
CA LEU A 137 -8.83 10.47 12.03
C LEU A 137 -9.02 11.56 13.11
N GLN A 138 -7.94 12.23 13.54
CA GLN A 138 -8.02 13.37 14.45
C GLN A 138 -8.77 14.55 13.82
N LEU A 139 -8.46 14.90 12.57
CA LEU A 139 -9.17 15.96 11.83
C LEU A 139 -10.66 15.62 11.67
N TYR A 140 -10.98 14.37 11.30
CA TYR A 140 -12.35 13.88 11.25
C TYR A 140 -13.04 13.95 12.62
N ASN A 141 -12.35 13.62 13.70
CA ASN A 141 -12.89 13.68 15.05
C ASN A 141 -13.15 15.10 15.56
N ALA A 142 -12.45 16.10 15.02
CA ALA A 142 -12.73 17.53 15.29
C ALA A 142 -14.00 18.06 14.57
N LEU A 143 -14.56 17.30 13.63
CA LEU A 143 -15.84 17.63 13.01
C LEU A 143 -17.00 17.42 13.99
N THR A 144 -17.91 18.38 14.02
CA THR A 144 -19.16 18.26 14.77
C THR A 144 -20.06 17.19 14.16
N ARG A 145 -21.09 16.75 14.90
CA ARG A 145 -22.05 15.75 14.41
C ARG A 145 -22.68 16.12 13.05
N ARG A 146 -23.05 17.39 12.86
CA ARG A 146 -23.64 17.88 11.59
C ARG A 146 -22.60 17.93 10.47
N GLU A 147 -21.37 18.33 10.77
CA GLU A 147 -20.26 18.33 9.80
C GLU A 147 -19.87 16.91 9.37
N LYS A 148 -19.85 15.95 10.31
CA LYS A 148 -19.67 14.52 10.00
C LYS A 148 -20.77 13.99 9.07
N GLN A 149 -22.03 14.38 9.26
CA GLN A 149 -23.11 14.00 8.35
C GLN A 149 -22.88 14.55 6.93
N VAL A 150 -22.50 15.82 6.80
CA VAL A 150 -22.16 16.43 5.50
C VAL A 150 -20.96 15.73 4.86
N PHE A 151 -19.91 15.45 5.64
CA PHE A 151 -18.72 14.72 5.17
C PHE A 151 -19.08 13.39 4.51
N HIS A 152 -19.89 12.55 5.16
CA HIS A 152 -20.27 11.25 4.58
C HIS A 152 -21.15 11.39 3.35
N LEU A 153 -22.12 12.31 3.35
CA LEU A 153 -22.99 12.49 2.19
C LEU A 153 -22.20 12.98 0.96
N ILE A 154 -21.19 13.84 1.17
CA ILE A 154 -20.25 14.24 0.11
C ILE A 154 -19.44 13.02 -0.36
N ALA A 155 -18.90 12.24 0.57
CA ALA A 155 -18.11 11.05 0.22
C ALA A 155 -18.94 9.98 -0.53
N GLU A 156 -20.24 9.93 -0.28
CA GLU A 156 -21.22 9.09 -0.99
C GLU A 156 -21.67 9.69 -2.33
N GLY A 157 -21.14 10.85 -2.72
CA GLY A 157 -21.39 11.47 -4.02
C GLY A 157 -22.64 12.34 -4.12
N HIS A 158 -23.28 12.68 -2.99
CA HIS A 158 -24.46 13.55 -3.00
C HIS A 158 -24.11 14.99 -3.37
N SER A 159 -24.94 15.61 -4.21
CA SER A 159 -24.86 17.04 -4.50
C SER A 159 -25.31 17.88 -3.30
N GLY A 160 -24.85 19.13 -3.21
CA GLY A 160 -25.23 20.03 -2.11
C GLY A 160 -26.75 20.19 -1.93
N LYS A 161 -27.52 20.18 -3.03
CA LYS A 161 -28.99 20.23 -2.97
C LYS A 161 -29.57 18.96 -2.34
N GLN A 162 -29.05 17.78 -2.70
CA GLN A 162 -29.48 16.52 -2.10
C GLN A 162 -29.13 16.48 -0.61
N ILE A 163 -27.93 16.93 -0.23
CA ILE A 163 -27.50 17.01 1.17
C ILE A 163 -28.43 17.92 1.99
N ALA A 164 -28.73 19.11 1.48
CA ALA A 164 -29.62 20.06 2.14
C ALA A 164 -31.01 19.46 2.40
N ASN A 165 -31.56 18.76 1.41
CA ASN A 165 -32.84 18.05 1.53
C ASN A 165 -32.77 16.92 2.56
N SER A 166 -31.77 16.03 2.47
CA SER A 166 -31.61 14.90 3.39
C SER A 166 -31.40 15.32 4.84
N MET A 167 -30.80 16.48 5.07
CA MET A 167 -30.57 17.02 6.41
C MET A 167 -31.68 17.97 6.88
N SER A 168 -32.69 18.25 6.05
CA SER A 168 -33.77 19.22 6.29
C SER A 168 -33.25 20.62 6.69
N ILE A 169 -32.24 21.13 5.96
CA ILE A 169 -31.65 22.46 6.15
C ILE A 169 -31.68 23.26 4.85
N SER A 170 -31.51 24.59 4.96
CA SER A 170 -31.38 25.42 3.75
C SER A 170 -30.10 25.12 2.98
N TYR A 171 -30.12 25.30 1.65
CA TYR A 171 -28.93 25.17 0.80
C TYR A 171 -27.77 26.07 1.29
N ARG A 172 -28.08 27.29 1.73
CA ARG A 172 -27.10 28.23 2.30
C ARG A 172 -26.46 27.69 3.58
N THR A 173 -27.24 27.04 4.45
CA THR A 173 -26.73 26.40 5.67
C THR A 173 -25.85 25.19 5.35
N MET A 174 -26.24 24.40 4.35
CA MET A 174 -25.46 23.27 3.86
C MET A 174 -24.09 23.73 3.33
N GLU A 175 -24.05 24.78 2.49
CA GLU A 175 -22.78 25.35 1.99
C GLU A 175 -21.87 25.82 3.13
N LYS A 176 -22.44 26.40 4.19
CA LYS A 176 -21.68 26.77 5.40
C LYS A 176 -21.07 25.55 6.09
N HIS A 177 -21.84 24.47 6.25
CA HIS A 177 -21.30 23.23 6.83
C HIS A 177 -20.23 22.61 5.95
N LYS A 178 -20.42 22.59 4.63
CA LYS A 178 -19.41 22.10 3.66
C LYS A 178 -18.11 22.91 3.75
N ALA A 179 -18.19 24.24 3.79
CA ALA A 179 -17.02 25.10 3.95
C ALA A 179 -16.29 24.82 5.28
N ASN A 180 -17.03 24.65 6.38
CA ASN A 180 -16.43 24.29 7.66
C ASN A 180 -15.75 22.92 7.64
N VAL A 181 -16.35 21.91 6.99
CA VAL A 181 -15.74 20.58 6.82
C VAL A 181 -14.41 20.71 6.08
N LEU A 182 -14.41 21.36 4.91
CA LEU A 182 -13.21 21.55 4.11
C LEU A 182 -12.10 22.27 4.89
N ASN A 183 -12.44 23.38 5.57
CA ASN A 183 -11.50 24.14 6.39
C ASN A 183 -10.93 23.34 7.55
N LYS A 184 -11.76 22.60 8.30
CA LYS A 184 -11.31 21.79 9.44
C LYS A 184 -10.47 20.60 9.03
N LEU A 185 -10.73 20.04 7.84
CA LEU A 185 -9.92 18.96 7.27
C LEU A 185 -8.66 19.48 6.56
N GLY A 186 -8.52 20.79 6.36
CA GLY A 186 -7.38 21.38 5.64
C GLY A 186 -7.36 21.05 4.15
N VAL A 187 -8.52 20.78 3.54
CA VAL A 187 -8.64 20.37 2.13
C VAL A 187 -9.47 21.35 1.32
N SER A 188 -9.27 21.35 0.00
CA SER A 188 -9.91 22.32 -0.90
C SER A 188 -10.97 21.70 -1.83
N SER A 189 -11.01 20.36 -1.94
CA SER A 189 -11.93 19.67 -2.84
C SER A 189 -12.79 18.60 -2.15
N THR A 190 -13.93 18.28 -2.76
CA THR A 190 -14.77 17.15 -2.34
C THR A 190 -14.13 15.80 -2.63
N THR A 191 -13.21 15.73 -3.59
CA THR A 191 -12.43 14.51 -3.88
C THR A 191 -11.50 14.17 -2.72
N ASP A 192 -10.92 15.18 -2.07
CA ASP A 192 -10.07 14.99 -0.89
C ASP A 192 -10.86 14.39 0.28
N ILE A 193 -12.15 14.72 0.43
CA ILE A 193 -13.04 14.11 1.42
C ILE A 193 -13.17 12.60 1.20
N VAL A 194 -13.29 12.15 -0.06
CA VAL A 194 -13.32 10.72 -0.41
C VAL A 194 -11.99 10.06 -0.06
N HIS A 195 -10.87 10.73 -0.35
CA HIS A 195 -9.54 10.23 -0.03
C HIS A 195 -9.34 10.08 1.49
N ILE A 196 -9.75 11.08 2.27
CA ILE A 196 -9.71 11.05 3.73
C ILE A 196 -10.54 9.88 4.26
N LEU A 197 -11.77 9.70 3.76
CA LEU A 197 -12.62 8.57 4.17
C LEU A 197 -11.92 7.23 3.89
N TYR A 198 -11.31 7.07 2.72
CA TYR A 198 -10.56 5.86 2.38
C TYR A 198 -9.39 5.59 3.33
N LYS A 199 -8.69 6.63 3.79
CA LYS A 199 -7.56 6.51 4.73
C LYS A 199 -7.97 6.17 6.16
N ILE A 200 -9.19 6.52 6.57
CA ILE A 200 -9.66 6.33 7.95
C ILE A 200 -10.68 5.20 8.11
N LYS A 201 -11.30 4.70 7.04
CA LYS A 201 -12.41 3.72 7.13
C LYS A 201 -12.03 2.43 7.86
N ASP A 202 -10.77 2.01 7.75
CA ASP A 202 -10.24 0.78 8.36
C ASP A 202 -9.42 1.07 9.64
N MET A 203 -9.33 2.34 10.06
CA MET A 203 -8.56 2.72 11.24
C MET A 203 -9.33 2.43 12.55
N PRO A 204 -8.66 1.87 13.58
CA PRO A 204 -9.27 1.68 14.89
C PRO A 204 -9.70 3.04 15.48
N GLY A 205 -10.98 3.18 15.81
CA GLY A 205 -11.56 4.41 16.37
C GLY A 205 -12.34 5.26 15.37
N TYR A 206 -12.30 4.97 14.08
CA TYR A 206 -13.27 5.53 13.14
C TYR A 206 -14.67 4.95 13.40
N ARG A 207 -15.67 5.82 13.52
CA ARG A 207 -17.08 5.44 13.59
C ARG A 207 -17.87 6.28 12.59
N LYS A 208 -18.43 5.61 11.56
CA LYS A 208 -19.22 6.23 10.48
C LYS A 208 -20.41 7.03 11.04
N ASN A 209 -20.95 6.63 12.18
CA ASN A 209 -22.01 7.35 12.88
C ASN A 209 -21.78 7.27 14.40
N GLY A 210 -21.93 8.39 15.11
CA GLY A 210 -22.17 8.36 16.55
C GLY A 210 -23.56 7.81 16.83
N THR A 211 -23.78 6.52 16.61
CA THR A 211 -24.90 5.79 17.20
C THR A 211 -24.64 5.65 18.69
N PRO A 212 -25.55 6.12 19.57
CA PRO A 212 -25.57 5.65 20.95
C PRO A 212 -25.75 4.13 20.92
N ASP A 213 -25.13 3.46 21.88
CA ASP A 213 -25.49 2.08 22.22
C ASP A 213 -27.01 1.99 22.31
N SER A 214 -27.60 1.11 21.49
CA SER A 214 -29.01 0.75 21.58
C SER A 214 -29.12 -0.76 21.59
N THR A 215 -28.66 -1.33 22.70
CA THR A 215 -29.03 -2.64 23.25
C THR A 215 -28.51 -2.57 24.70
N GLN A 216 -29.33 -2.32 25.73
CA GLN A 216 -30.35 -3.23 26.29
C GLN A 216 -29.87 -4.68 26.32
#